data_AF-A0A661QIC4-F1
#
_entry.id   AF-A0A661QIC4-F1
#
_cell.length_a   1.000
_cell.length_b   1.000
_cell.length_c   1.000
_cell.angle_alpha   90.00
_cell.angle_beta   90.00
_cell.angle_gamma   90.00
#
_symmetry.space_group_name_H-M   'P 1'
#
loop_
_entity.id
_entity.type
_entity.pdbx_description
1 polymer ?
#
loop_
_entity_poly.entity_id
_entity_poly.type
_entity_poly.pdbx_seq_one_letter_code
_entity_poly.pdbx_strand_id
1 'polypeptide(L)' 'MIVKFSRHAKRRAKLYKIPESTVEKILADSDLSDGDHELIRNVSGFKYPIKIVVSVESDVMTVITNYPLKKGRSQ' A
#
# COMPACT_ATOMS: atom_id res chain seq x y z
N MET A 1 11.96 -11.18 -3.39
CA MET A 1 11.30 -10.09 -2.64
C MET A 1 10.32 -10.62 -1.61
N ILE A 2 10.49 -10.24 -0.34
CA ILE A 2 9.63 -10.60 0.80
C ILE A 2 8.79 -9.38 1.17
N VAL A 3 7.46 -9.51 1.16
CA VAL A 3 6.56 -8.44 1.60
C VAL A 3 6.27 -8.57 3.10
N LYS A 4 6.50 -7.50 3.85
CA LYS A 4 6.18 -7.41 5.28
C LYS A 4 5.23 -6.25 5.53
N PHE A 5 4.20 -6.50 6.32
CA PHE A 5 3.29 -5.43 6.76
C PHE A 5 3.67 -4.94 8.14
N SER A 6 3.89 -3.62 8.26
CA SER A 6 4.04 -2.99 9.57
C SER A 6 2.77 -3.17 10.41
N ARG A 7 2.89 -3.06 11.74
CA ARG A 7 1.73 -3.05 12.64
C ARG A 7 0.70 -1.98 12.23
N HIS A 8 1.17 -0.82 11.80
CA HIS A 8 0.31 0.27 11.35
C HIS A 8 -0.45 -0.13 10.08
N ALA A 9 0.25 -0.68 9.07
CA ALA A 9 -0.35 -1.14 7.83
C ALA A 9 -1.43 -2.22 8.08
N LYS A 10 -1.15 -3.22 8.93
CA LYS A 10 -2.13 -4.26 9.31
C LYS A 10 -3.38 -3.65 9.95
N ARG A 11 -3.20 -2.70 10.87
CA ARG A 11 -4.31 -2.01 11.55
C ARG A 11 -5.17 -1.21 10.55
N ARG A 12 -4.54 -0.52 9.59
CA ARG A 12 -5.25 0.27 8.57
C ARG A 12 -5.99 -0.63 7.58
N ALA A 13 -5.35 -1.70 7.13
CA ALA A 13 -5.96 -2.71 6.27
C ALA A 13 -7.25 -3.26 6.89
N LYS A 14 -7.20 -3.65 8.18
CA LYS A 14 -8.37 -4.08 8.94
C LYS A 14 -9.45 -2.99 9.05
N LEU A 15 -9.06 -1.75 9.36
CA LEU A 15 -9.99 -0.63 9.52
C LEU A 15 -10.79 -0.35 8.25
N TYR A 16 -10.14 -0.36 7.08
CA TYR A 16 -10.79 -0.08 5.80
C TYR A 16 -11.23 -1.32 5.03
N LYS A 17 -11.10 -2.50 5.64
CA LYS A 17 -11.42 -3.79 5.00
C LYS A 17 -10.66 -3.97 3.68
N ILE A 18 -9.39 -3.54 3.65
CA ILE A 18 -8.47 -3.78 2.53
C ILE A 18 -7.82 -5.15 2.76
N PRO A 19 -8.04 -6.15 1.89
CA PRO A 19 -7.34 -7.42 1.96
C PRO A 19 -5.84 -7.21 1.76
N GLU A 20 -4.99 -7.88 2.55
CA GLU A 20 -3.53 -7.83 2.36
C GLU A 20 -3.14 -8.30 0.94
N SER A 21 -3.85 -9.30 0.40
CA SER A 21 -3.68 -9.78 -0.97
C SER A 21 -3.93 -8.72 -2.05
N THR A 22 -4.78 -7.71 -1.79
CA THR A 22 -4.97 -6.58 -2.69
C THR A 22 -3.73 -5.70 -2.73
N VAL A 23 -3.10 -5.46 -1.57
CA VAL A 23 -1.86 -4.68 -1.48
C VAL A 23 -0.71 -5.45 -2.12
N GLU A 24 -0.60 -6.76 -1.88
CA GLU A 24 0.43 -7.61 -2.49
C GLU A 24 0.33 -7.61 -4.02
N LYS A 25 -0.87 -7.71 -4.59
CA LYS A 25 -1.08 -7.61 -6.04
C LYS A 25 -0.61 -6.27 -6.60
N ILE A 26 -0.96 -5.16 -5.94
CA ILE A 26 -0.52 -3.83 -6.36
C ILE A 26 1.00 -3.70 -6.32
N LEU A 27 1.65 -4.28 -5.32
CA LEU A 27 3.11 -4.27 -5.20
C LEU A 27 3.77 -5.17 -6.25
N ALA A 28 3.20 -6.34 -6.55
CA ALA A 28 3.71 -7.24 -7.58
C ALA A 28 3.61 -6.64 -8.99
N ASP A 29 2.59 -5.83 -9.26
CA ASP A 29 2.42 -5.09 -10.52
C ASP A 29 3.30 -3.82 -10.60
N SER A 30 4.10 -3.53 -9.56
CA SER A 30 4.92 -2.33 -9.47
C SER A 30 6.41 -2.70 -9.42
N ASP A 31 7.18 -2.34 -10.45
CA ASP A 31 8.64 -2.44 -10.41
C ASP A 31 9.21 -1.34 -9.50
N LEU A 32 9.50 -1.68 -8.24
CA LEU A 32 10.08 -0.76 -7.25
C LEU A 32 11.55 -1.11 -6.99
N SER A 33 12.41 -0.09 -7.07
CA SER A 33 13.80 -0.16 -6.62
C SER A 33 13.91 0.02 -5.09
N ASP A 34 15.11 -0.14 -4.54
CA ASP A 34 15.40 0.26 -3.16
C ASP A 34 14.99 1.73 -2.88
N GLY A 35 14.51 1.99 -1.67
CA GLY A 35 14.04 3.29 -1.20
C GLY A 35 12.56 3.33 -0.81
N ASP A 36 12.09 4.53 -0.47
CA ASP A 36 10.71 4.80 -0.07
C ASP A 36 9.84 5.17 -1.28
N HIS A 37 8.70 4.51 -1.41
CA HIS A 37 7.77 4.69 -2.53
C HIS A 37 6.35 4.93 -2.07
N GLU A 38 5.63 5.75 -2.83
CA GLU A 38 4.20 5.96 -2.68
C GLU A 38 3.46 5.49 -3.93
N LEU A 39 2.49 4.61 -3.75
CA LEU A 39 1.65 4.09 -4.81
C LEU A 39 0.20 4.52 -4.58
N ILE A 40 -0.46 4.98 -5.64
CA ILE A 40 -1.88 5.30 -5.62
C ILE A 40 -2.55 4.50 -6.73
N ARG A 41 -3.43 3.56 -6.36
CA ARG A 41 -4.13 2.70 -7.32
C ARG A 41 -5.63 2.73 -7.12
N ASN A 42 -6.37 2.80 -8.23
CA ASN A 42 -7.80 2.56 -8.22
C ASN A 42 -8.04 1.06 -8.13
N VAL A 43 -8.83 0.63 -7.14
CA VAL A 43 -9.18 -0.79 -6.94
C VAL A 43 -10.69 -0.91 -6.99
N SER A 44 -11.19 -1.82 -7.83
CA SER A 44 -12.62 -2.09 -7.92
C SER A 44 -13.19 -2.48 -6.56
N GLY A 45 -14.37 -1.96 -6.21
CA GLY A 45 -14.99 -2.21 -4.90
C GLY A 45 -14.62 -1.19 -3.83
N PHE A 46 -13.64 -0.30 -4.08
CA PHE A 46 -13.34 0.82 -3.21
C PHE A 46 -13.84 2.13 -3.81
N LYS A 47 -14.47 2.97 -2.97
CA LYS A 47 -14.96 4.31 -3.39
C LYS A 47 -13.83 5.30 -3.73
N TYR A 48 -12.65 5.08 -3.17
CA TYR A 48 -11.49 5.96 -3.33
C TYR A 48 -10.26 5.13 -3.72
N PRO A 49 -9.29 5.70 -4.44
CA PRO A 49 -8.04 5.01 -4.71
C PRO A 49 -7.36 4.62 -3.40
N ILE A 50 -6.64 3.51 -3.39
CA ILE A 50 -5.84 3.08 -2.24
C ILE A 50 -4.45 3.69 -2.40
N LYS A 51 -4.02 4.47 -1.40
CA LYS A 51 -2.63 4.89 -1.24
C LYS A 51 -1.89 3.86 -0.40
N ILE A 52 -0.71 3.45 -0.87
CA ILE A 52 0.21 2.52 -0.19
C ILE A 52 1.55 3.23 -0.09
N VAL A 53 2.15 3.21 1.10
CA VAL A 53 3.53 3.66 1.31
C VAL A 53 4.36 2.44 1.68
N VAL A 54 5.46 2.24 0.97
CA VAL A 54 6.33 1.07 1.11
C VAL A 54 7.78 1.54 1.17
N SER A 55 8.57 0.92 2.02
CA SER A 55 10.02 1.06 2.04
C SER A 55 10.64 -0.22 1.55
N VAL A 56 11.54 -0.13 0.57
CA VAL A 56 12.22 -1.26 -0.05
C VAL A 56 13.68 -1.23 0.37
N GLU A 57 14.11 -2.28 1.06
CA GLU A 57 15.49 -2.46 1.48
C GLU A 57 16.00 -3.81 0.98
N SER A 58 16.83 -3.78 -0.06
CA SER A 58 17.41 -4.94 -0.75
C SER A 58 16.35 -5.90 -1.31
N ASP A 59 15.89 -6.84 -0.48
CA ASP A 59 14.92 -7.87 -0.87
C ASP A 59 13.62 -7.80 -0.05
N VAL A 60 13.50 -6.84 0.86
CA VAL A 60 12.38 -6.72 1.78
C VAL A 60 11.57 -5.46 1.47
N MET A 61 10.31 -5.65 1.10
CA MET A 61 9.33 -4.57 0.98
C MET A 61 8.55 -4.46 2.29
N THR A 62 8.74 -3.37 3.02
CA THR A 62 7.98 -3.08 4.23
C THR A 62 6.83 -2.12 3.92
N VAL A 63 5.60 -2.60 3.95
CA VAL A 63 4.41 -1.77 3.85
C VAL A 63 4.24 -0.97 5.14
N ILE A 64 4.46 0.34 5.05
CA ILE A 64 4.37 1.27 6.18
C ILE A 64 2.90 1.59 6.46
N THR A 65 2.12 1.94 5.44
CA THR A 65 0.68 2.22 5.56
C THR A 65 -0.07 1.91 4.27
N ASN A 66 -1.35 1.65 4.38
CA ASN A 66 -2.29 1.54 3.27
C ASN A 66 -3.62 2.15 3.67
N TYR A 67 -4.27 2.92 2.80
CA TYR A 67 -5.59 3.48 3.09
C TYR A 67 -6.30 4.04 1.85
N PRO A 68 -7.64 4.13 1.87
CA PRO A 68 -8.38 4.85 0.84
C PRO A 68 -8.06 6.35 0.91
N LEU A 69 -7.47 6.89 -0.14
CA LEU A 69 -7.13 8.29 -0.30
C LEU A 69 -8.37 9.07 -0.75
N LYS A 70 -9.14 9.56 0.22
CA LYS A 70 -10.20 10.56 -0.06
C LYS A 70 -9.57 11.80 -0.66
N LYS A 71 -10.18 12.34 -1.73
CA LYS A 71 -9.90 13.70 -2.21
C LYS A 71 -10.24 14.69 -1.08
N GLY A 72 -9.24 15.05 -0.29
CA GLY A 72 -9.38 15.96 0.86
C GLY A 72 -8.24 16.95 0.99
N ARG A 73 -7.20 16.86 0.15
CA ARG A 73 -6.18 17.90 -0.02
C ARG A 73 -5.79 17.96 -1.48
N SER A 74 -6.25 19.00 -2.16
CA SER A 74 -5.50 19.62 -3.23
C SER A 74 -4.07 19.81 -2.72
N GLN A 75 -3.08 19.36 -3.49
CA GLN A 75 -1.74 19.92 -3.34
C GLN A 75 -1.78 21.40 -3.67
#